data_AF-A0A932W772-F1
#
_entry.id   AF-A0A932W772-F1
#
_cell.length_a   1.000
_cell.length_b   1.000
_cell.length_c   1.000
_cell.angle_alpha   90.00
_cell.angle_beta   90.00
_cell.angle_gamma   90.00
#
_symmetry.space_group_name_H-M   'P 1'
#
loop_
_entity.id
_entity.type
_entity.pdbx_description
1 polymer ?
#
loop_
_entity_poly.entity_id
_entity_poly.type
_entity_poly.pdbx_seq_one_letter_code
_entity_poly.pdbx_strand_id
1 'polypeptide(L)' 'MRARIAANESWARTPDRSARVAPAVEAVLRNFERQVDPDGLLDPEERRKRALNARRAHMSRLRLKRCRNERNT' A
#
# COMPACT_ATOMS: atom_id res chain seq x y z
N MET A 1 17.85 11.67 -17.00
CA MET A 1 16.82 11.29 -18.00
C MET A 1 16.76 9.79 -18.31
N ARG A 2 17.88 9.05 -18.32
CA ARG A 2 17.92 7.59 -18.62
C ARG A 2 16.99 6.71 -17.78
N ALA A 3 16.90 6.96 -16.47
CA ALA A 3 16.03 6.20 -15.57
C ALA A 3 14.53 6.28 -15.94
N ARG A 4 14.08 7.43 -16.46
CA ARG A 4 12.67 7.62 -16.84
C ARG A 4 12.33 6.90 -18.15
N ILE A 5 13.28 6.84 -19.09
CA ILE A 5 13.16 6.08 -20.34
C ILE A 5 13.04 4.57 -20.02
N ALA A 6 13.96 4.04 -19.23
CA ALA A 6 13.94 2.62 -18.83
C ALA A 6 12.66 2.24 -18.06
N ALA A 7 12.14 3.13 -17.21
CA ALA A 7 10.88 2.91 -16.51
C ALA A 7 9.70 2.81 -17.49
N ASN A 8 9.60 3.74 -18.44
CA ASN A 8 8.54 3.72 -19.45
C ASN A 8 8.62 2.49 -20.36
N GLU A 9 9.82 2.09 -20.80
CA GLU A 9 10.02 0.87 -21.58
C GLU A 9 9.68 -0.40 -20.80
N SER A 10 9.98 -0.42 -19.50
CA SER A 10 9.62 -1.53 -18.61
C SER A 10 8.10 -1.64 -18.46
N TRP A 11 7.39 -0.53 -18.34
CA TRP A 11 5.92 -0.50 -18.25
C TRP A 11 5.23 -0.81 -19.58
N ALA A 12 5.82 -0.42 -20.71
CA ALA A 12 5.33 -0.78 -22.04
C ALA A 12 5.35 -2.30 -22.27
N ARG A 13 6.33 -3.00 -21.69
CA ARG A 13 6.47 -4.46 -21.79
C ARG A 13 5.71 -5.25 -20.71
N THR A 14 4.99 -4.58 -19.81
CA THR A 14 4.24 -5.25 -18.74
C THR A 14 2.78 -5.44 -19.18
N PRO A 15 2.35 -6.65 -19.59
CA PRO A 15 0.99 -6.90 -20.02
C PRO A 15 0.00 -6.83 -18.84
N ASP A 16 0.35 -7.42 -17.69
CA ASP A 16 -0.45 -7.35 -16.46
C ASP A 16 0.26 -6.47 -15.42
N ARG A 17 -0.23 -5.23 -15.29
CA ARG A 17 0.29 -4.27 -14.30
C ARG A 17 -0.08 -4.65 -12.87
N SER A 18 -1.24 -5.28 -12.67
CA SER A 18 -1.72 -5.69 -11.36
C SER A 18 -0.86 -6.83 -10.81
N ALA A 19 -0.56 -7.84 -11.63
CA ALA A 19 0.32 -8.95 -11.25
C ALA A 19 1.72 -8.48 -10.89
N ARG A 20 2.27 -7.48 -11.62
CA ARG A 20 3.59 -6.92 -11.31
C ARG A 20 3.64 -6.25 -9.93
N VAL A 21 2.55 -5.65 -9.49
CA VAL A 21 2.48 -4.89 -8.22
C VAL A 21 1.94 -5.73 -7.05
N ALA A 22 1.27 -6.85 -7.32
CA ALA A 22 0.69 -7.71 -6.29
C ALA A 22 1.67 -8.12 -5.18
N PRO A 23 2.93 -8.54 -5.45
CA PRO A 23 3.87 -8.91 -4.38
C PRO A 23 4.21 -7.74 -3.44
N ALA A 24 4.31 -6.52 -4.00
CA ALA A 24 4.56 -5.33 -3.20
C ALA A 24 3.35 -4.97 -2.34
N VAL A 25 2.14 -5.12 -2.88
CA VAL A 25 0.89 -4.91 -2.13
C VAL A 25 0.79 -5.90 -0.97
N GLU A 26 1.08 -7.19 -1.20
CA GLU A 26 1.09 -8.20 -0.14
C GLU A 26 2.13 -7.91 0.94
N ALA A 27 3.34 -7.50 0.56
CA ALA A 27 4.37 -7.13 1.54
C ALA A 27 3.94 -5.95 2.42
N VAL A 28 3.29 -4.94 1.84
CA VAL A 28 2.74 -3.81 2.60
C VAL A 28 1.62 -4.27 3.53
N LEU A 29 0.73 -5.14 3.06
CA LEU A 29 -0.40 -5.61 3.84
C LEU A 29 0.04 -6.47 5.02
N ARG A 30 1.08 -7.30 4.85
CA ARG A 30 1.72 -8.05 5.95
C ARG A 30 2.25 -7.14 7.07
N ASN A 31 2.74 -5.96 6.73
CA ASN A 31 3.17 -4.99 7.75
C ASN A 31 1.98 -4.49 8.57
N PHE A 32 0.82 -4.29 7.94
CA PHE A 32 -0.41 -3.93 8.66
C PHE A 32 -0.95 -5.11 9.47
N GLU A 33 -0.85 -6.35 8.99
CA GLU A 33 -1.22 -7.56 9.74
C GLU A 33 -0.43 -7.64 11.06
N ARG A 34 0.89 -7.41 11.02
CA ARG A 34 1.73 -7.35 12.24
C ARG A 34 1.40 -6.18 13.17
N GLN A 35 0.90 -5.07 12.63
CA GLN A 35 0.50 -3.92 13.44
C GLN A 35 -0.83 -4.14 14.15
N VAL A 36 -1.77 -4.84 13.52
CA VAL A 36 -3.10 -5.12 14.10
C VAL A 36 -3.13 -6.36 14.98
N ASP A 37 -2.19 -7.28 14.78
CA ASP A 37 -2.06 -8.51 15.55
C ASP A 37 -0.57 -8.85 15.79
N PRO A 38 0.09 -8.13 16.72
CA PRO A 38 1.50 -8.38 17.05
C PRO A 38 1.74 -9.78 17.60
N ASP A 39 0.79 -10.28 18.40
CA ASP A 39 0.87 -11.57 19.09
C ASP A 39 0.36 -12.74 18.24
N GLY A 40 -0.25 -12.46 17.08
CA GLY A 40 -0.69 -13.48 16.14
C GLY A 40 -1.89 -14.30 16.62
N LEU A 41 -2.70 -13.77 17.52
CA LEU A 41 -3.78 -14.49 18.20
C LEU A 41 -5.09 -14.52 17.41
N LEU A 42 -5.25 -13.65 16.41
CA LEU A 42 -6.46 -13.58 15.61
C LEU A 42 -6.48 -14.65 14.52
N ASP A 43 -7.69 -15.07 14.13
CA ASP A 43 -7.89 -15.86 12.93
C ASP A 43 -7.30 -15.13 11.69
N PRO A 44 -6.66 -15.85 10.75
CA PRO A 44 -6.06 -15.23 9.57
C PRO A 44 -7.02 -14.36 8.74
N GLU A 45 -8.29 -14.74 8.61
CA GLU A 45 -9.28 -13.97 7.86
C GLU A 45 -9.63 -12.67 8.58
N GLU A 46 -9.81 -12.74 9.90
CA GLU A 46 -10.11 -11.58 10.73
C GLU A 46 -8.91 -10.62 10.81
N ARG A 47 -7.69 -11.17 10.95
CA ARG A 47 -6.45 -10.41 10.88
C ARG A 47 -6.33 -9.66 9.55
N ARG A 48 -6.65 -10.32 8.44
CA ARG A 48 -6.64 -9.72 7.10
C ARG A 48 -7.66 -8.59 6.98
N LYS A 49 -8.89 -8.78 7.45
CA LYS A 49 -9.94 -7.75 7.48
C LYS A 49 -9.49 -6.52 8.27
N ARG A 50 -8.91 -6.72 9.46
CA ARG A 50 -8.36 -5.63 10.29
C ARG A 50 -7.19 -4.92 9.62
N ALA A 51 -6.27 -5.66 9.00
CA ALA A 51 -5.14 -5.10 8.28
C ALA A 51 -5.57 -4.21 7.09
N LEU A 52 -6.59 -4.66 6.33
CA LEU A 52 -7.19 -3.87 5.26
C LEU A 52 -7.81 -2.56 5.77
N ASN A 53 -8.51 -2.60 6.90
CA ASN A 53 -9.07 -1.42 7.54
C ASN A 53 -7.97 -0.47 8.06
N ALA A 54 -6.90 -1.00 8.66
CA ALA A 54 -5.75 -0.22 9.10
C ALA A 54 -5.06 0.49 7.92
N ARG A 55 -4.88 -0.21 6.79
CA ARG A 55 -4.35 0.38 5.55
C ARG A 55 -5.24 1.53 5.06
N ARG A 56 -6.56 1.35 5.02
CA ARG A 56 -7.51 2.40 4.62
C ARG A 56 -7.40 3.63 5.52
N ALA A 57 -7.37 3.43 6.84
CA ALA A 57 -7.21 4.50 7.81
C ALA A 57 -5.89 5.26 7.62
N HIS A 58 -4.77 4.55 7.39
CA HIS A 58 -3.48 5.17 7.13
C HIS A 58 -3.51 6.09 5.90
N MET A 59 -4.08 5.62 4.78
CA MET A 59 -4.18 6.43 3.56
C MET A 59 -5.08 7.65 3.76
N SER A 60 -6.18 7.51 4.49
CA SER A 60 -7.05 8.64 4.86
C SER A 60 -6.30 9.70 5.69
N ARG A 61 -5.46 9.28 6.64
CA ARG A 61 -4.61 10.21 7.42
C ARG A 61 -3.60 10.95 6.55
N LEU A 62 -2.94 10.26 5.61
CA LEU A 62 -2.02 10.90 4.66
C LEU A 62 -2.73 11.96 3.81
N ARG A 63 -3.92 11.64 3.28
CA ARG A 63 -4.73 12.58 2.51
C ARG A 63 -5.14 13.80 3.34
N LEU A 64 -5.61 13.58 4.57
CA LEU A 64 -5.97 14.67 5.48
C LEU A 64 -4.78 15.59 5.77
N LYS A 65 -3.60 15.01 6.03
CA LYS A 65 -2.35 15.77 6.26
C LYS A 65 -1.99 16.62 5.04
N ARG A 66 -2.11 16.07 3.83
CA ARG A 66 -1.87 16.80 2.58
C ARG A 66 -2.84 17.96 2.40
N CYS A 67 -4.15 17.72 2.53
CA CYS A 67 -5.16 18.79 2.40
C CYS A 67 -5.04 19.86 3.49
N ARG A 68 -4.50 19.53 4.68
CA ARG A 68 -4.19 20.52 5.71
C ARG A 68 -3.02 21.40 5.28
N ASN A 69 -1.98 20.82 4.69
CA ASN A 69 -0.81 21.55 4.24
C ASN A 69 -1.14 22.49 3.08
N GLU A 70 -1.94 22.04 2.11
CA GLU A 70 -2.40 22.85 0.97
C GLU A 70 -3.30 24.04 1.38
N ARG A 71 -4.00 23.96 2.52
CA ARG A 71 -4.84 25.04 3.04
C ARG A 71 -4.05 26.10 3.83
N ASN A 72 -2.80 25.83 4.18
CA ASN A 72 -1.97 26.68 5.04
C ASN A 72 -0.86 27.39 4.25
N THR A 73 -0.93 27.35 2.92
CA THR A 73 -0.05 27.97 1.92
C THR A 73 -0.90 28.84 1.01
#